data_AF-A0A662HYU2-F1
#
_entry.id   AF-A0A662HYU2-F1
#
_cell.length_a   1.000
_cell.length_b   1.000
_cell.length_c   1.000
_cell.angle_alpha   90.00
_cell.angle_beta   90.00
_cell.angle_gamma   90.00
#
_symmetry.space_group_name_H-M   'P 1'
#
loop_
_entity.id
_entity.type
_entity.pdbx_description
1 polymer ?
#
loop_
_entity_poly.entity_id
_entity_poly.type
_entity_poly.pdbx_seq_one_letter_code
_entity_poly.pdbx_strand_id
1 'polypeptide(L)'
;MSAEVEIVDDKGSCPINPRKHYEVLEALDYLSAAPHLGELIPEGKRPKTSDKYIEYVHRKYISILENELFKVILHPDYGVRDGVKWGYFKTSSLKNIPEELLDEFCEVAASEDKVVEVNENTVNAVEDYDILVRKLVERGVKLTVGSDYHYFEQKDFPEYWVGRTQNALKTIIRNHGQKLLWIP
;
A
#
# COMPACT_ATOMS: atom_id res chain seq x y z
N MET A 1 2.84 -12.32 15.31
CA MET A 1 3.92 -11.34 15.05
C MET A 1 4.00 -11.08 13.56
N SER A 2 4.16 -9.85 13.11
CA SER A 2 4.32 -9.53 11.68
C SER A 2 5.54 -8.63 11.46
N ALA A 3 6.02 -8.60 10.22
CA ALA A 3 7.09 -7.71 9.78
C ALA A 3 6.73 -7.08 8.44
N GLU A 4 7.06 -5.80 8.31
CA GLU A 4 7.00 -5.06 7.07
C GLU A 4 8.28 -5.26 6.26
N VAL A 5 8.11 -5.48 4.96
CA VAL A 5 9.20 -5.70 4.03
C VAL A 5 9.09 -4.71 2.88
N GLU A 6 10.17 -3.99 2.66
CA GLU A 6 10.28 -3.07 1.55
C GLU A 6 10.74 -3.79 0.27
N ILE A 7 10.18 -3.38 -0.85
CA ILE A 7 10.37 -4.03 -2.15
C ILE A 7 11.29 -3.16 -3.00
N VAL A 8 12.41 -3.71 -3.48
CA VAL A 8 13.51 -2.89 -3.99
C VAL A 8 13.40 -2.53 -5.47
N ASP A 9 12.57 -3.22 -6.26
CA ASP A 9 12.39 -2.94 -7.69
C ASP A 9 11.00 -3.33 -8.24
N ASP A 10 10.79 -3.07 -9.54
CA ASP A 10 9.56 -3.36 -10.30
C ASP A 10 9.36 -4.84 -10.64
N LYS A 11 10.30 -5.71 -10.23
CA LYS A 11 10.19 -7.17 -10.35
C LYS A 11 9.78 -7.81 -9.04
N GLY A 12 9.43 -7.01 -8.03
CA GLY A 12 9.13 -7.50 -6.69
C GLY A 12 10.36 -8.07 -5.98
N SER A 13 11.57 -7.66 -6.38
CA SER A 13 12.77 -8.10 -5.68
C SER A 13 12.65 -7.68 -4.21
N CYS A 14 12.76 -8.68 -3.35
CA CYS A 14 12.76 -8.52 -1.92
C CYS A 14 14.22 -8.67 -1.43
N PRO A 15 14.73 -7.80 -0.54
CA PRO A 15 16.07 -7.97 0.01
C PRO A 15 16.14 -9.22 0.91
N ILE A 16 14.99 -9.75 1.35
CA ILE A 16 14.88 -10.97 2.13
C ILE A 16 14.88 -12.15 1.16
N ASN A 17 15.93 -12.97 1.21
CA ASN A 17 15.91 -14.29 0.61
C ASN A 17 15.16 -15.24 1.56
N PRO A 18 13.94 -15.69 1.22
CA PRO A 18 13.10 -16.48 2.13
C PRO A 18 13.79 -17.78 2.55
N ARG A 19 14.58 -18.38 1.63
CA ARG A 19 15.34 -19.62 1.89
C ARG A 19 16.47 -19.43 2.91
N LYS A 20 16.89 -18.20 3.20
CA LYS A 20 17.91 -17.88 4.20
C LYS A 20 17.33 -17.44 5.55
N HIS A 21 16.01 -17.24 5.62
CA HIS A 21 15.33 -16.66 6.80
C HIS A 21 14.08 -17.46 7.21
N TYR A 22 14.03 -18.75 6.87
CA TYR A 22 12.85 -19.60 7.12
C TYR A 22 12.44 -19.64 8.60
N GLU A 23 13.41 -19.68 9.52
CA GLU A 23 13.15 -19.65 10.98
C GLU A 23 12.45 -18.37 11.43
N VAL A 24 12.72 -17.24 10.77
CA VAL A 24 12.02 -15.97 11.02
C VAL A 24 10.60 -16.06 10.48
N LEU A 25 10.42 -16.63 9.28
CA LEU A 25 9.09 -16.80 8.68
C LEU A 25 8.19 -17.71 9.51
N GLU A 26 8.72 -18.78 10.11
CA GLU A 26 7.96 -19.66 11.01
C GLU A 26 7.50 -18.96 12.29
N ALA A 27 8.21 -17.92 12.73
CA ALA A 27 7.86 -17.15 13.93
C ALA A 27 6.83 -16.04 13.66
N LEU A 28 6.53 -15.74 12.39
CA LEU A 28 5.62 -14.68 11.98
C LEU A 28 4.26 -15.26 11.58
N ASP A 29 3.18 -14.57 11.95
CA ASP A 29 1.82 -14.91 11.51
C ASP A 29 1.64 -14.57 10.03
N TYR A 30 2.30 -13.49 9.59
CA TYR A 30 2.31 -13.03 8.21
C TYR A 30 3.44 -12.02 7.97
N LEU A 31 3.81 -11.86 6.69
CA LEU A 31 4.56 -10.70 6.21
C LEU A 31 3.64 -9.69 5.54
N SER A 32 3.95 -8.43 5.77
CA SER A 32 3.34 -7.30 5.09
C SER A 32 4.37 -6.64 4.17
N ALA A 33 3.91 -6.06 3.06
CA ALA A 33 4.78 -5.36 2.13
C ALA A 33 4.27 -3.96 1.84
N ALA A 34 5.20 -3.02 1.88
CA ALA A 34 5.04 -1.64 1.47
C ALA A 34 5.81 -1.42 0.15
N PRO A 35 5.29 -0.60 -0.77
CA PRO A 35 5.94 -0.34 -2.04
C PRO A 35 6.74 0.97 -2.02
N HIS A 36 7.27 1.46 -0.88
CA HIS A 36 7.84 2.81 -0.74
C HIS A 36 8.70 3.20 -1.97
N LEU A 37 8.32 4.31 -2.61
CA LEU A 37 8.94 4.75 -3.87
C LEU A 37 9.99 5.84 -3.62
N GLY A 38 9.67 6.74 -2.68
CA GLY A 38 10.46 7.93 -2.33
C GLY A 38 11.91 7.66 -1.90
N GLU A 39 12.20 6.51 -1.31
CA GLU A 39 13.49 6.23 -0.65
C GLU A 39 14.47 5.41 -1.51
N LEU A 40 13.96 4.71 -2.53
CA LEU A 40 14.72 3.64 -3.19
C LEU A 40 14.99 3.84 -4.68
N ILE A 41 14.35 4.82 -5.34
CA ILE A 41 14.65 5.14 -6.74
C ILE A 41 15.64 6.31 -6.80
N PRO A 42 16.92 6.08 -7.16
CA PRO A 42 17.88 7.16 -7.33
C PRO A 42 17.36 8.19 -8.33
N GLU A 43 17.66 9.47 -8.10
CA GLU A 43 17.15 10.59 -8.90
C GLU A 43 17.42 10.42 -10.42
N GLY A 44 18.56 9.83 -10.79
CA GLY A 44 18.90 9.54 -12.20
C GLY A 44 18.28 8.28 -12.79
N LYS A 45 17.57 7.47 -12.00
CA LYS A 45 16.87 6.24 -12.44
C LYS A 45 15.35 6.40 -12.45
N ARG A 46 14.83 7.58 -12.11
CA ARG A 46 13.39 7.83 -12.12
C ARG A 46 12.82 7.73 -13.55
N PRO A 47 11.62 7.15 -13.73
CA PRO A 47 10.94 7.14 -15.03
C PRO A 47 10.78 8.56 -15.58
N LYS A 48 11.01 8.78 -16.89
CA LYS A 48 11.04 10.16 -17.43
C LYS A 48 9.65 10.78 -17.66
N THR A 49 8.60 9.98 -17.65
CA THR A 49 7.22 10.40 -17.94
C THR A 49 6.27 9.86 -16.87
N SER A 50 5.13 10.54 -16.69
CA SER A 50 4.05 10.10 -15.80
C SER A 50 3.60 8.68 -16.11
N ASP A 51 3.43 8.35 -17.39
CA ASP A 51 2.91 7.03 -17.78
C ASP A 51 3.91 5.92 -17.42
N LYS A 52 5.21 6.16 -17.64
CA LYS A 52 6.26 5.20 -17.26
C LYS A 52 6.42 5.11 -15.75
N TYR A 53 6.14 6.19 -15.03
CA TYR A 53 6.10 6.17 -13.57
C TYR A 53 4.94 5.30 -13.06
N ILE A 54 3.73 5.51 -13.58
CA ILE A 54 2.55 4.72 -13.21
C ILE A 54 2.77 3.24 -13.55
N GLU A 55 3.25 2.92 -14.74
CA GLU A 55 3.58 1.55 -15.15
C GLU A 55 4.58 0.89 -14.20
N TYR A 56 5.59 1.63 -13.73
CA TYR A 56 6.60 1.13 -12.80
C TYR A 56 5.98 0.83 -11.43
N VAL A 57 5.22 1.78 -10.89
CA VAL A 57 4.56 1.65 -9.58
C VAL A 57 3.57 0.48 -9.60
N HIS A 58 2.76 0.40 -10.66
CA HIS A 58 1.80 -0.68 -10.84
C HIS A 58 2.46 -2.05 -10.89
N ARG A 59 3.55 -2.20 -11.67
CA ARG A 59 4.32 -3.46 -11.70
C ARG A 59 4.89 -3.85 -10.34
N LYS A 60 5.33 -2.87 -9.54
CA LYS A 60 5.76 -3.11 -8.16
C LYS A 60 4.61 -3.69 -7.33
N TYR A 61 3.41 -3.12 -7.39
CA TYR A 61 2.24 -3.65 -6.69
C TYR A 61 1.86 -5.05 -7.15
N ILE A 62 1.76 -5.30 -8.45
CA ILE A 62 1.40 -6.63 -8.98
C ILE A 62 2.43 -7.67 -8.54
N SER A 63 3.73 -7.36 -8.60
CA SER A 63 4.78 -8.28 -8.15
C SER A 63 4.67 -8.61 -6.66
N ILE A 64 4.22 -7.66 -5.83
CA ILE A 64 3.96 -7.89 -4.40
C ILE A 64 2.74 -8.79 -4.22
N LEU A 65 1.66 -8.51 -4.94
CA LEU A 65 0.42 -9.28 -4.86
C LEU A 65 0.63 -10.73 -5.32
N GLU A 66 1.39 -10.97 -6.38
CA GLU A 66 1.67 -12.33 -6.87
C GLU A 66 2.65 -13.10 -5.98
N ASN A 67 3.34 -12.42 -5.06
CA ASN A 67 4.30 -13.06 -4.17
C ASN A 67 3.57 -13.72 -2.98
N GLU A 68 3.68 -15.05 -2.89
CA GLU A 68 3.03 -15.87 -1.86
C GLU A 68 3.44 -15.51 -0.41
N LEU A 69 4.60 -14.88 -0.22
CA LEU A 69 5.11 -14.56 1.11
C LEU A 69 4.33 -13.42 1.78
N PHE A 70 3.84 -12.47 1.00
CA PHE A 70 3.22 -11.26 1.53
C PHE A 70 1.71 -11.45 1.61
N LYS A 71 1.17 -11.49 2.83
CA LYS A 71 -0.28 -11.60 3.03
C LYS A 71 -0.97 -10.24 3.01
N VAL A 72 -0.28 -9.22 3.52
CA VAL A 72 -0.84 -7.88 3.73
C VAL A 72 -0.11 -6.86 2.86
N ILE A 73 -0.85 -6.05 2.11
CA ILE A 73 -0.31 -4.93 1.34
C ILE A 73 -0.57 -3.65 2.11
N LEU A 74 0.49 -2.92 2.43
CA LEU A 74 0.43 -1.73 3.26
C LEU A 74 0.21 -0.47 2.42
N HIS A 75 -0.64 0.41 2.96
CA HIS A 75 -0.91 1.78 2.52
C HIS A 75 -0.80 2.03 0.98
N PRO A 76 -1.57 1.33 0.13
CA PRO A 76 -1.43 1.43 -1.32
C PRO A 76 -1.93 2.77 -1.87
N ASP A 77 -1.05 3.77 -1.99
CA ASP A 77 -1.39 5.11 -2.48
C ASP A 77 -1.10 5.30 -3.99
N TYR A 78 -0.65 4.25 -4.68
CA TYR A 78 -0.20 4.30 -6.07
C TYR A 78 0.90 5.35 -6.35
N GLY A 79 1.66 5.73 -5.33
CA GLY A 79 2.76 6.67 -5.47
C GLY A 79 2.31 8.06 -5.88
N VAL A 80 1.04 8.43 -5.72
CA VAL A 80 0.54 9.73 -6.20
C VAL A 80 1.20 10.89 -5.44
N ARG A 81 1.54 10.69 -4.16
CA ARG A 81 2.26 11.69 -3.34
C ARG A 81 3.67 11.93 -3.85
N ASP A 82 4.42 10.85 -4.08
CA ASP A 82 5.75 10.91 -4.70
C ASP A 82 5.68 11.47 -6.13
N GLY A 83 4.60 11.15 -6.86
CA GLY A 83 4.36 11.67 -8.20
C GLY A 83 4.17 13.18 -8.23
N VAL A 84 3.51 13.78 -7.24
CA VAL A 84 3.47 15.24 -7.07
C VAL A 84 4.85 15.80 -6.75
N LYS A 85 5.55 15.19 -5.78
CA LYS A 85 6.90 15.62 -5.37
C LYS A 85 7.89 15.62 -6.53
N TRP A 86 7.75 14.68 -7.45
CA TRP A 86 8.61 14.53 -8.63
C TRP A 86 8.08 15.21 -9.90
N GLY A 87 6.94 15.89 -9.82
CA GLY A 87 6.39 16.68 -10.93
C GLY A 87 5.65 15.88 -12.01
N TYR A 88 5.30 14.62 -11.75
CA TYR A 88 4.44 13.83 -12.65
C TYR A 88 2.96 14.23 -12.54
N PHE A 89 2.52 14.64 -11.35
CA PHE A 89 1.12 14.99 -11.08
C PHE A 89 1.00 16.38 -10.44
N LYS A 90 -0.15 17.02 -10.62
CA LYS A 90 -0.46 18.30 -9.98
C LYS A 90 -0.99 18.13 -8.55
N THR A 91 -1.73 17.07 -8.28
CA THR A 91 -2.35 16.79 -6.99
C THR A 91 -2.18 15.32 -6.62
N SER A 92 -2.22 15.02 -5.32
CA SER A 92 -2.15 13.64 -4.81
C SER A 92 -3.54 13.02 -4.89
N SER A 93 -3.99 12.63 -6.08
CA SER A 93 -5.31 12.03 -6.31
C SER A 93 -5.19 10.68 -7.02
N LEU A 94 -6.02 9.71 -6.62
CA LEU A 94 -6.14 8.45 -7.36
C LEU A 94 -6.72 8.62 -8.76
N LYS A 95 -7.33 9.76 -9.11
CA LYS A 95 -7.76 10.05 -10.49
C LYS A 95 -6.60 10.26 -11.46
N ASN A 96 -5.37 10.41 -10.96
CA ASN A 96 -4.17 10.42 -11.81
C ASN A 96 -3.80 9.02 -12.30
N ILE A 97 -4.40 7.96 -11.73
CA ILE A 97 -4.11 6.58 -12.06
C ILE A 97 -5.18 6.10 -13.05
N PRO A 98 -4.80 5.45 -14.17
CA PRO A 98 -5.74 4.81 -15.06
C PRO A 98 -6.60 3.79 -14.32
N GLU A 99 -7.90 3.81 -14.57
CA GLU A 99 -8.88 3.01 -13.84
C GLU A 99 -8.62 1.51 -14.02
N GLU A 100 -8.17 1.10 -15.21
CA GLU A 100 -7.84 -0.28 -15.54
C GLU A 100 -6.73 -0.87 -14.65
N LEU A 101 -5.79 -0.05 -14.18
CA LEU A 101 -4.70 -0.50 -13.31
C LEU A 101 -5.19 -0.68 -11.87
N LEU A 102 -6.10 0.19 -11.41
CA LEU A 102 -6.76 0.01 -10.11
C LEU A 102 -7.64 -1.24 -10.11
N ASP A 103 -8.34 -1.49 -11.23
CA ASP A 103 -9.16 -2.70 -11.41
C ASP A 103 -8.30 -3.96 -11.36
N GLU A 104 -7.21 -4.02 -12.12
CA GLU A 104 -6.27 -5.14 -12.13
C GLU A 104 -5.71 -5.43 -10.73
N PHE A 105 -5.27 -4.40 -10.01
CA PHE A 105 -4.81 -4.58 -8.63
C PHE A 105 -5.87 -5.20 -7.72
N CYS A 106 -7.12 -4.75 -7.84
CA CYS A 106 -8.21 -5.32 -7.04
C CYS A 106 -8.56 -6.75 -7.48
N GLU A 107 -8.40 -7.11 -8.77
CA GLU A 107 -8.56 -8.48 -9.25
C GLU A 107 -7.50 -9.41 -8.66
N VAL A 108 -6.23 -9.01 -8.78
CA VAL A 108 -5.11 -9.83 -8.30
C VAL A 108 -5.12 -9.93 -6.77
N ALA A 109 -5.43 -8.84 -6.05
CA ALA A 109 -5.57 -8.89 -4.60
C ALA A 109 -6.67 -9.85 -4.14
N ALA A 110 -7.78 -9.94 -4.89
CA ALA A 110 -8.84 -10.89 -4.59
C ALA A 110 -8.44 -12.34 -4.94
N SER A 111 -7.83 -12.56 -6.11
CA SER A 111 -7.44 -13.92 -6.55
C SER A 111 -6.38 -14.54 -5.66
N GLU A 112 -5.44 -13.73 -5.18
CA GLU A 112 -4.34 -14.15 -4.31
C GLU A 112 -4.71 -14.14 -2.81
N ASP A 113 -6.00 -13.94 -2.48
CA ASP A 113 -6.54 -13.83 -1.10
C ASP A 113 -5.74 -12.84 -0.24
N LYS A 114 -5.34 -11.69 -0.79
CA LYS A 114 -4.58 -10.69 -0.04
C LYS A 114 -5.46 -9.91 0.91
N VAL A 115 -4.80 -9.32 1.91
CA VAL A 115 -5.37 -8.29 2.76
C VAL A 115 -4.78 -6.96 2.34
N VAL A 116 -5.60 -5.93 2.18
CA VAL A 116 -5.15 -4.59 1.82
C VAL A 116 -5.40 -3.62 2.97
N GLU A 117 -4.39 -2.86 3.36
CA GLU A 117 -4.51 -1.85 4.40
C GLU A 117 -5.21 -0.59 3.86
N VAL A 118 -6.21 -0.13 4.59
CA VAL A 118 -6.71 1.26 4.51
C VAL A 118 -5.96 2.05 5.56
N ASN A 119 -5.03 2.88 5.10
CA ASN A 119 -4.11 3.60 5.96
C ASN A 119 -4.63 5.00 6.32
N GLU A 120 -4.48 5.39 7.59
CA GLU A 120 -4.92 6.70 8.08
C GLU A 120 -4.22 7.85 7.35
N ASN A 121 -2.89 7.81 7.22
CA ASN A 121 -2.13 8.87 6.57
C ASN A 121 -2.53 8.98 5.09
N THR A 122 -2.68 7.85 4.40
CA THR A 122 -3.09 7.82 3.00
C THR A 122 -4.49 8.41 2.81
N VAL A 123 -5.47 8.01 3.63
CA VAL A 123 -6.84 8.54 3.56
C VAL A 123 -6.90 10.06 3.72
N ASN A 124 -6.03 10.63 4.55
CA ASN A 124 -5.99 12.08 4.78
C ASN A 124 -5.15 12.83 3.73
N ALA A 125 -4.20 12.17 3.08
CA ALA A 125 -3.25 12.80 2.16
C ALA A 125 -3.59 12.60 0.67
N VAL A 126 -4.41 11.61 0.34
CA VAL A 126 -4.74 11.23 -1.04
C VAL A 126 -6.21 11.48 -1.33
N GLU A 127 -6.45 12.40 -2.27
CA GLU A 127 -7.77 12.67 -2.80
C GLU A 127 -8.33 11.44 -3.52
N ASP A 128 -9.65 11.26 -3.43
CA ASP A 128 -10.38 10.19 -4.10
C ASP A 128 -9.96 8.76 -3.69
N TYR A 129 -9.32 8.57 -2.52
CA TYR A 129 -8.92 7.25 -2.03
C TYR A 129 -10.09 6.25 -1.89
N ASP A 130 -11.31 6.76 -1.72
CA ASP A 130 -12.55 5.97 -1.76
C ASP A 130 -12.71 5.15 -3.05
N ILE A 131 -12.12 5.57 -4.17
CA ILE A 131 -12.16 4.82 -5.43
C ILE A 131 -11.57 3.43 -5.24
N LEU A 132 -10.35 3.35 -4.68
CA LEU A 132 -9.67 2.08 -4.45
C LEU A 132 -10.41 1.24 -3.40
N VAL A 133 -10.80 1.86 -2.27
CA VAL A 133 -11.50 1.14 -1.20
C VAL A 133 -12.82 0.55 -1.70
N ARG A 134 -13.61 1.30 -2.49
CA ARG A 134 -14.84 0.77 -3.09
C ARG A 134 -14.58 -0.43 -3.99
N LYS A 135 -13.61 -0.35 -4.90
CA LYS A 135 -13.28 -1.45 -5.83
C LYS A 135 -12.82 -2.71 -5.09
N LEU A 136 -12.03 -2.55 -4.02
CA LEU A 136 -11.62 -3.66 -3.14
C LEU A 136 -12.82 -4.32 -2.46
N VAL A 137 -13.75 -3.52 -1.92
CA VAL A 137 -14.97 -4.04 -1.28
C VAL A 137 -15.86 -4.78 -2.28
N GLU A 138 -16.07 -4.22 -3.47
CA GLU A 138 -16.87 -4.83 -4.54
C GLU A 138 -16.34 -6.21 -4.95
N ARG A 139 -15.01 -6.41 -4.85
CA ARG A 139 -14.32 -7.67 -5.14
C ARG A 139 -14.17 -8.60 -3.93
N GLY A 140 -14.65 -8.20 -2.76
CA GLY A 140 -14.59 -9.00 -1.54
C GLY A 140 -13.18 -9.13 -0.95
N VAL A 141 -12.27 -8.20 -1.26
CA VAL A 141 -10.91 -8.20 -0.72
C VAL A 141 -10.95 -7.90 0.78
N LYS A 142 -10.20 -8.66 1.58
CA LYS A 142 -10.07 -8.42 3.02
C LYS A 142 -9.35 -7.10 3.26
N LEU A 143 -9.84 -6.31 4.20
CA LEU A 143 -9.30 -4.99 4.52
C LEU A 143 -8.76 -4.97 5.95
N THR A 144 -7.66 -4.28 6.17
CA THR A 144 -7.18 -3.97 7.53
C THR A 144 -6.96 -2.48 7.69
N VAL A 145 -6.68 -2.01 8.90
CA VAL A 145 -6.45 -0.59 9.19
C VAL A 145 -5.09 -0.40 9.84
N GLY A 146 -4.37 0.63 9.40
CA GLY A 146 -3.10 1.01 9.98
C GLY A 146 -2.95 2.51 10.10
N SER A 147 -2.22 2.95 11.11
CA SER A 147 -1.93 4.37 11.33
C SER A 147 -0.61 4.81 10.72
N ASP A 148 0.31 3.86 10.45
CA ASP A 148 1.69 4.14 10.00
C ASP A 148 2.33 5.28 10.81
N TYR A 149 2.33 5.11 12.13
CA TYR A 149 2.74 6.14 13.07
C TYR A 149 4.17 5.89 13.56
N HIS A 150 5.05 6.85 13.30
CA HIS A 150 6.47 6.79 13.67
C HIS A 150 6.74 7.68 14.89
N TYR A 151 6.63 7.10 16.09
CA TYR A 151 6.70 7.85 17.36
C TYR A 151 7.94 8.75 17.50
N PHE A 152 9.11 8.26 17.12
CA PHE A 152 10.36 9.02 17.25
C PHE A 152 10.42 10.23 16.31
N GLU A 153 9.76 10.17 15.16
CA GLU A 153 9.69 11.26 14.20
C GLU A 153 8.63 12.29 14.58
N GLN A 154 7.61 11.88 15.34
CA GLN A 154 6.42 12.68 15.63
C GLN A 154 6.25 13.00 17.12
N LYS A 155 7.29 12.77 17.92
CA LYS A 155 7.30 12.96 19.39
C LYS A 155 6.95 14.38 19.85
N ASP A 156 7.27 15.38 19.03
CA ASP A 156 7.06 16.80 19.33
C ASP A 156 5.65 17.28 18.93
N PHE A 157 4.87 16.41 18.28
CA PHE A 157 3.49 16.66 17.90
C PHE A 157 2.55 15.67 18.62
N PRO A 158 2.25 15.89 19.90
CA PRO A 158 1.45 14.98 20.71
C PRO A 158 0.01 14.82 20.20
N GLU A 159 -0.51 15.75 19.37
CA GLU A 159 -1.78 15.52 18.66
C GLU A 159 -1.75 14.33 17.68
N TYR A 160 -0.57 13.81 17.33
CA TYR A 160 -0.41 12.63 16.48
C TYR A 160 -0.25 11.31 17.28
N TRP A 161 -0.27 11.34 18.63
CA TRP A 161 -0.02 10.16 19.48
C TRP A 161 -1.12 9.06 19.40
N VAL A 162 -0.68 7.78 19.29
CA VAL A 162 -1.37 6.45 19.26
C VAL A 162 -2.54 6.29 18.27
N GLY A 163 -2.34 5.42 17.28
CA GLY A 163 -3.36 4.49 16.78
C GLY A 163 -4.61 5.14 16.20
N ARG A 164 -4.50 6.35 15.65
CA ARG A 164 -5.62 6.96 14.94
C ARG A 164 -5.80 6.21 13.62
N THR A 165 -6.83 5.38 13.59
CA THR A 165 -7.32 4.70 12.39
C THR A 165 -8.78 5.08 12.12
N GLN A 166 -9.26 6.18 12.72
CA GLN A 166 -10.67 6.52 12.66
C GLN A 166 -11.10 6.93 11.25
N ASN A 167 -10.28 7.65 10.50
CA ASN A 167 -10.66 8.03 9.14
C ASN A 167 -10.50 6.84 8.20
N ALA A 168 -9.47 6.01 8.39
CA ALA A 168 -9.37 4.72 7.71
C ALA A 168 -10.62 3.85 7.92
N LEU A 169 -11.03 3.67 9.18
CA LEU A 169 -12.21 2.89 9.53
C LEU A 169 -13.49 3.51 8.98
N LYS A 170 -13.67 4.84 9.08
CA LYS A 170 -14.82 5.55 8.49
C LYS A 170 -14.89 5.36 6.98
N THR A 171 -13.74 5.41 6.30
CA THR A 171 -13.64 5.16 4.86
C THR A 171 -14.10 3.74 4.51
N ILE A 172 -13.66 2.72 5.26
CA ILE A 172 -14.15 1.34 5.08
C ILE A 172 -15.67 1.27 5.31
N ILE A 173 -16.17 1.85 6.41
CA ILE A 173 -17.60 1.82 6.77
C ILE A 173 -18.46 2.47 5.69
N ARG A 174 -18.05 3.64 5.20
CA ARG A 174 -18.76 4.40 4.15
C ARG A 174 -18.83 3.63 2.83
N ASN A 175 -17.83 2.81 2.54
CA ASN A 175 -17.80 1.94 1.38
C ASN A 175 -18.37 0.53 1.67
N HIS A 176 -19.08 0.33 2.79
CA HIS A 176 -19.74 -0.92 3.17
C HIS A 176 -18.81 -2.14 3.37
N GLY A 177 -17.53 -1.89 3.66
CA GLY A 177 -16.51 -2.92 3.81
C GLY A 177 -16.39 -3.55 5.20
N GLN A 178 -17.28 -3.25 6.16
CA GLN A 178 -17.10 -3.65 7.56
C GLN A 178 -17.00 -5.18 7.74
N LYS A 179 -17.72 -5.94 6.91
CA LYS A 179 -17.71 -7.41 6.93
C LYS A 179 -16.42 -8.02 6.39
N LEU A 180 -15.61 -7.23 5.70
CA LEU A 180 -14.33 -7.62 5.12
C LEU A 180 -13.15 -7.23 6.02
N LEU A 181 -13.42 -6.59 7.16
CA LEU A 181 -12.39 -6.25 8.13
C LEU A 181 -11.69 -7.52 8.62
N TRP A 182 -10.38 -7.55 8.42
CA TRP A 182 -9.48 -8.57 8.90
C TRP A 182 -8.60 -7.98 9.99
N ILE A 183 -8.67 -8.62 11.15
CA ILE A 183 -7.83 -8.35 12.32
C ILE A 183 -7.08 -9.66 12.56
N PRO A 184 -5.74 -9.68 12.40
CA PRO A 184 -4.93 -10.87 12.65
C PRO A 184 -5.02 -11.35 14.10
#